data_AF-A0A067TJE7-F1
#
_entry.id   AF-A0A067TJE7-F1
#
_cell.length_a   1.000
_cell.length_b   1.000
_cell.length_c   1.000
_cell.angle_alpha   90.00
_cell.angle_beta   90.00
_cell.angle_gamma   90.00
#
_symmetry.space_group_name_H-M   'P 1'
#
loop_
_entity.id
_entity.type
_entity.pdbx_description
1 polymer ?
#
loop_
_entity_poly.entity_id
_entity_poly.type
_entity_poly.pdbx_seq_one_letter_code
_entity_poly.pdbx_strand_id
1 'polypeptide(L)'
;MDPCSFVPQLPITPFFHDLILFPVSTGYILISNTLDITFSLPPTTMMFSRPAMRDLITLAFLIPFSAVPVAADTYDMVKEYAGTTFFDEWTFYNHFDNLTNGDVNFLSASQATSSKLAYVNPTTKHAIIAVDNTSTVVFNDKRSSVRMQTDVRFSVGSVWTADMLHVPFGCSVWPAWWSNAPTWPTGGEIDTFEGVNQVTNSQMGLHTLPGCTQVGQVQSSPLVNSTDCSFQSNSNEGCITTVPTPQSYGAAFAAAGGGVFVTEFAETGISIWFFPRANVPSVLSSNSSTIDTSTLGMPVGNWPSTGCASNKFFDPQNLIFDITLCGDFAGATSVFSQTCSGVCYNDYVVGNGSVYNNAYFEVASVRVFSKHGTNTIVAGNSGFKTASFSVAGVGMAGLAVAALLMF
;
A
#
# COMPACT_ATOMS: atom_id res chain seq x y z
N MET A 1 -20.03 -34.36 -50.01
CA MET A 1 -21.34 -34.95 -50.37
C MET A 1 -22.34 -34.33 -49.43
N ASP A 2 -23.25 -33.54 -49.99
CA ASP A 2 -24.39 -32.88 -49.34
C ASP A 2 -25.51 -33.91 -49.01
N PRO A 3 -26.72 -33.55 -48.48
CA PRO A 3 -27.24 -32.19 -48.20
C PRO A 3 -28.07 -31.96 -46.88
N CYS A 4 -28.23 -30.67 -46.54
CA CYS A 4 -29.42 -30.04 -45.88
C CYS A 4 -29.78 -30.43 -44.42
N SER A 5 -30.62 -29.68 -43.68
CA SER A 5 -31.66 -28.69 -44.05
C SER A 5 -31.89 -27.52 -43.04
N PHE A 6 -32.84 -26.62 -43.34
CA PHE A 6 -32.95 -25.20 -42.92
C PHE A 6 -34.47 -24.77 -42.87
N VAL A 7 -34.99 -23.77 -42.13
CA VAL A 7 -34.38 -22.73 -41.26
C VAL A 7 -35.11 -22.44 -39.90
N PRO A 8 -36.33 -21.82 -39.80
CA PRO A 8 -36.37 -20.54 -39.04
C PRO A 8 -37.35 -20.35 -37.86
N GLN A 9 -37.10 -19.23 -37.15
CA GLN A 9 -38.04 -18.29 -36.48
C GLN A 9 -38.64 -18.58 -35.09
N LEU A 10 -38.06 -17.91 -34.07
CA LEU A 10 -38.59 -16.74 -33.32
C LEU A 10 -40.13 -16.45 -33.31
N PRO A 11 -40.65 -15.70 -32.30
CA PRO A 11 -40.40 -15.73 -30.85
C PRO A 11 -41.70 -15.60 -30.01
N ILE A 12 -41.71 -15.95 -28.71
CA ILE A 12 -42.84 -15.58 -27.81
C ILE A 12 -42.44 -15.37 -26.35
N THR A 13 -42.73 -14.16 -25.87
CA THR A 13 -43.03 -13.75 -24.47
C THR A 13 -44.13 -12.68 -24.56
N PRO A 14 -44.78 -12.23 -23.46
CA PRO A 14 -44.66 -12.64 -22.06
C PRO A 14 -46.02 -13.05 -21.43
N PHE A 15 -46.01 -13.59 -20.19
CA PHE A 15 -46.59 -12.91 -19.00
C PHE A 15 -46.76 -13.83 -17.76
N PHE A 16 -46.20 -13.33 -16.65
CA PHE A 16 -46.68 -13.36 -15.26
C PHE A 16 -46.90 -14.65 -14.42
N HIS A 17 -46.36 -14.53 -13.20
CA HIS A 17 -46.85 -15.03 -11.91
C HIS A 17 -47.03 -16.54 -11.68
N ASP A 18 -46.01 -17.14 -11.06
CA ASP A 18 -46.20 -18.04 -9.93
C ASP A 18 -45.45 -17.49 -8.72
N LEU A 19 -46.15 -17.27 -7.60
CA LEU A 19 -45.58 -16.79 -6.34
C LEU A 19 -45.67 -17.89 -5.28
N ILE A 20 -44.51 -18.42 -4.88
CA ILE A 20 -44.43 -19.49 -3.87
C ILE A 20 -44.70 -18.89 -2.49
N LEU A 21 -45.77 -19.33 -1.83
CA LEU A 21 -46.14 -18.93 -0.47
C LEU A 21 -45.81 -20.05 0.54
N PHE A 22 -45.05 -19.70 1.57
CA PHE A 22 -44.86 -20.52 2.77
C PHE A 22 -45.87 -20.12 3.85
N PRO A 23 -46.47 -21.06 4.60
CA PRO A 23 -47.39 -20.75 5.68
C PRO A 23 -46.62 -20.24 6.91
N VAL A 24 -46.95 -19.04 7.37
CA VAL A 24 -46.49 -18.49 8.66
C VAL A 24 -47.73 -18.13 9.48
N SER A 25 -47.72 -18.44 10.78
CA SER A 25 -48.85 -18.15 11.66
C SER A 25 -49.01 -16.65 11.92
N THR A 26 -50.27 -16.21 12.07
CA THR A 26 -50.70 -14.87 12.50
C THR A 26 -50.25 -13.67 11.64
N GLY A 27 -51.02 -13.39 10.59
CA GLY A 27 -51.08 -12.05 9.98
C GLY A 27 -51.04 -12.03 8.44
N TYR A 28 -51.87 -11.20 7.82
CA TYR A 28 -51.76 -10.84 6.40
C TYR A 28 -51.38 -9.37 6.28
N ILE A 29 -50.49 -9.04 5.34
CA ILE A 29 -50.16 -7.67 4.96
C ILE A 29 -50.63 -7.47 3.52
N LEU A 30 -51.46 -6.44 3.30
CA LEU A 30 -51.83 -5.95 1.98
C LEU A 30 -51.01 -4.69 1.68
N ILE A 31 -50.22 -4.72 0.61
CA ILE A 31 -49.50 -3.54 0.11
C ILE A 31 -50.30 -2.99 -1.07
N SER A 32 -50.85 -1.79 -0.90
CA SER A 32 -51.41 -0.97 -1.97
C SER A 32 -50.58 0.31 -2.08
N ASN A 33 -50.35 0.77 -3.31
CA ASN A 33 -49.69 2.05 -3.54
C ASN A 33 -50.58 3.23 -3.10
N THR A 34 -49.91 4.33 -2.71
CA THR A 34 -50.45 5.69 -2.45
C THR A 34 -51.59 5.82 -1.42
N LEU A 35 -51.29 6.28 -0.20
CA LEU A 35 -51.54 7.66 0.24
C LEU A 35 -50.89 7.94 1.62
N ASP A 36 -50.66 9.20 1.97
CA ASP A 36 -50.16 9.61 3.29
C ASP A 36 -51.11 9.25 4.45
N ILE A 37 -50.55 8.95 5.63
CA ILE A 37 -51.29 8.74 6.88
C ILE A 37 -50.73 9.66 7.97
N THR A 38 -51.51 10.67 8.35
CA THR A 38 -51.30 11.44 9.58
C THR A 38 -52.08 10.82 10.73
N PHE A 39 -51.42 10.62 11.87
CA PHE A 39 -52.07 10.07 13.07
C PHE A 39 -52.57 11.18 14.00
N SER A 40 -53.83 11.06 14.41
CA SER A 40 -54.44 11.87 15.48
C SER A 40 -55.06 10.92 16.51
N LEU A 41 -54.87 11.21 17.81
CA LEU A 41 -55.35 10.39 18.90
C LEU A 41 -56.18 11.22 19.90
N PRO A 42 -57.32 10.71 20.40
CA PRO A 42 -58.16 11.40 21.37
C PRO A 42 -57.57 11.35 22.79
N PRO A 43 -57.86 12.35 23.65
CA PRO A 43 -57.39 12.36 25.03
C PRO A 43 -58.18 11.37 25.88
N THR A 44 -57.49 10.40 26.49
CA THR A 44 -58.11 9.47 27.47
C THR A 44 -57.54 9.74 28.87
N THR A 45 -58.37 10.29 29.76
CA THR A 45 -57.95 10.65 31.12
C THR A 45 -57.87 9.41 32.02
N MET A 46 -56.67 8.99 32.42
CA MET A 46 -56.49 8.03 33.52
C MET A 46 -55.78 8.70 34.70
N MET A 47 -56.45 8.72 35.85
CA MET A 47 -55.81 9.04 37.13
C MET A 47 -55.05 7.81 37.62
N PHE A 48 -53.74 7.95 37.84
CA PHE A 48 -52.96 6.99 38.62
C PHE A 48 -52.34 7.68 39.84
N SER A 49 -52.57 7.09 41.02
CA SER A 49 -52.07 7.58 42.29
C SER A 49 -50.54 7.48 42.36
N ARG A 50 -49.88 8.52 42.85
CA ARG A 50 -48.42 8.53 43.04
C ARG A 50 -48.00 7.54 44.14
N PRO A 51 -47.17 6.51 43.87
CA PRO A 51 -46.31 5.94 44.91
C PRO A 51 -45.21 6.93 45.27
N ALA A 52 -44.67 6.85 46.48
CA ALA A 52 -43.59 7.73 46.91
C ALA A 52 -42.29 7.44 46.13
N MET A 53 -41.70 8.48 45.55
CA MET A 53 -40.39 8.41 44.92
C MET A 53 -39.34 8.17 46.02
N ARG A 54 -38.61 7.06 45.93
CA ARG A 54 -37.44 6.77 46.77
C ARG A 54 -36.20 6.95 45.91
N ASP A 55 -35.34 7.88 46.30
CA ASP A 55 -34.12 8.21 45.56
C ASP A 55 -33.11 7.06 45.64
N LEU A 56 -33.11 6.21 44.61
CA LEU A 56 -32.06 5.23 44.36
C LEU A 56 -30.94 5.92 43.59
N ILE A 57 -29.98 6.49 44.34
CA ILE A 57 -28.73 7.00 43.79
C ILE A 57 -27.92 5.81 43.27
N THR A 58 -28.11 5.49 41.98
CA THR A 58 -27.35 4.45 41.29
C THR A 58 -25.93 4.96 41.07
N LEU A 59 -25.02 4.58 41.97
CA LEU A 59 -23.62 4.99 41.91
C LEU A 59 -22.93 4.29 40.72
N ALA A 60 -22.90 4.95 39.57
CA ALA A 60 -22.22 4.48 38.38
C ALA A 60 -20.71 4.43 38.64
N PHE A 61 -20.20 3.23 38.92
CA PHE A 61 -18.75 2.99 38.97
C PHE A 61 -18.17 3.20 37.57
N LEU A 62 -17.62 4.39 37.34
CA LEU A 62 -16.62 4.63 36.31
C LEU A 62 -15.42 3.73 36.62
N ILE A 63 -15.39 2.54 36.03
CA ILE A 63 -14.18 1.73 35.97
C ILE A 63 -13.18 2.58 35.17
N PRO A 64 -12.05 3.01 35.76
CA PRO A 64 -11.05 3.71 34.99
C PRO A 64 -10.55 2.74 33.91
N PHE A 65 -10.66 3.13 32.65
CA PHE A 65 -10.11 2.36 31.55
C PHE A 65 -8.59 2.48 31.64
N SER A 66 -7.97 1.56 32.40
CA SER A 66 -6.53 1.48 32.56
C SER A 66 -5.90 1.23 31.19
N ALA A 67 -5.47 2.30 30.55
CA ALA A 67 -4.66 2.22 29.34
C ALA A 67 -3.46 1.34 29.69
N VAL A 68 -3.39 0.16 29.06
CA VAL A 68 -2.22 -0.70 29.19
C VAL A 68 -1.05 0.11 28.64
N PRO A 69 0.02 0.32 29.44
CA PRO A 69 1.17 1.07 28.95
C PRO A 69 1.85 0.25 27.86
N VAL A 70 1.55 0.60 26.61
CA VAL A 70 2.46 0.34 25.49
C VAL A 70 3.81 0.91 25.91
N ALA A 71 4.89 0.14 25.74
CA ALA A 71 6.22 0.61 26.10
C ALA A 71 6.57 1.81 25.20
N ALA A 72 6.58 3.01 25.78
CA ALA A 72 6.87 4.24 25.07
C ALA A 72 8.37 4.31 24.77
N ASP A 73 8.76 3.80 23.60
CA ASP A 73 10.10 3.97 23.06
C ASP A 73 10.19 5.31 22.32
N THR A 74 11.16 6.14 22.71
CA THR A 74 11.59 7.27 21.87
C THR A 74 12.59 6.78 20.83
N TYR A 75 12.50 7.29 19.61
CA TYR A 75 13.41 6.99 18.50
C TYR A 75 14.05 8.28 17.98
N ASP A 76 15.36 8.24 17.69
CA ASP A 76 16.15 9.35 17.14
C ASP A 76 16.34 9.18 15.63
N MET A 77 16.26 10.26 14.84
CA MET A 77 16.37 10.19 13.39
C MET A 77 17.79 9.83 12.95
N VAL A 78 17.93 8.72 12.22
CA VAL A 78 19.21 8.22 11.69
C VAL A 78 19.32 8.33 10.16
N LYS A 79 18.20 8.48 9.45
CA LYS A 79 18.18 8.61 7.99
C LYS A 79 17.05 9.51 7.50
N GLU A 80 17.33 10.29 6.46
CA GLU A 80 16.36 11.02 5.66
C GLU A 80 16.68 10.85 4.18
N TYR A 81 15.64 10.64 3.37
CA TYR A 81 15.63 10.69 1.91
C TYR A 81 14.61 11.76 1.51
N ALA A 82 15.08 12.93 1.11
CA ALA A 82 14.23 14.09 0.82
C ALA A 82 14.90 15.03 -0.18
N GLY A 83 14.11 15.90 -0.81
CA GLY A 83 14.63 16.99 -1.64
C GLY A 83 15.44 16.51 -2.85
N THR A 84 16.48 17.28 -3.21
CA THR A 84 17.33 17.00 -4.39
C THR A 84 18.19 15.74 -4.26
N THR A 85 18.38 15.23 -3.03
CA THR A 85 19.24 14.08 -2.72
C THR A 85 18.43 12.81 -2.41
N PHE A 86 17.11 12.81 -2.68
CA PHE A 86 16.22 11.68 -2.35
C PHE A 86 16.74 10.35 -2.89
N PHE A 87 17.25 10.32 -4.13
CA PHE A 87 17.65 9.12 -4.85
C PHE A 87 19.13 8.70 -4.64
N ASP A 88 19.90 9.43 -3.83
CA ASP A 88 21.37 9.30 -3.76
C ASP A 88 21.86 7.96 -3.16
N GLU A 89 21.02 7.30 -2.35
CA GLU A 89 21.29 6.03 -1.68
C GLU A 89 20.19 4.98 -1.96
N TRP A 90 19.79 4.86 -3.24
CA TRP A 90 18.88 3.82 -3.71
C TRP A 90 19.48 3.01 -4.87
N THR A 91 19.41 1.69 -4.74
CA THR A 91 19.76 0.73 -5.78
C THR A 91 18.51 0.38 -6.59
N PHE A 92 18.58 0.54 -7.91
CA PHE A 92 17.50 0.26 -8.87
C PHE A 92 17.62 -1.17 -9.40
N TYR A 93 16.49 -1.89 -9.51
CA TYR A 93 16.49 -3.33 -9.84
C TYR A 93 16.98 -3.66 -11.26
N ASN A 94 16.72 -2.77 -12.24
CA ASN A 94 17.24 -2.85 -13.61
C ASN A 94 17.04 -4.23 -14.30
N HIS A 95 15.82 -4.76 -14.26
CA HIS A 95 15.46 -6.07 -14.81
C HIS A 95 13.96 -6.12 -15.14
N PHE A 96 13.51 -7.10 -15.92
CA PHE A 96 12.07 -7.36 -16.04
C PHE A 96 11.53 -7.92 -14.73
N ASP A 97 10.22 -7.79 -14.47
CA ASP A 97 9.64 -8.39 -13.26
C ASP A 97 9.58 -9.92 -13.35
N ASN A 98 10.59 -10.54 -12.74
CA ASN A 98 10.70 -11.98 -12.48
C ASN A 98 10.42 -12.33 -11.00
N LEU A 99 9.87 -11.39 -10.22
CA LEU A 99 9.58 -11.53 -8.79
C LEU A 99 8.08 -11.78 -8.58
N THR A 100 7.23 -11.02 -9.28
CA THR A 100 5.76 -11.16 -9.27
C THR A 100 5.17 -11.36 -10.67
N ASN A 101 6.02 -11.75 -11.63
CA ASN A 101 5.71 -12.03 -13.04
C ASN A 101 5.06 -10.86 -13.82
N GLY A 102 5.12 -9.63 -13.30
CA GLY A 102 4.47 -8.45 -13.87
C GLY A 102 4.95 -8.05 -15.26
N ASP A 103 4.11 -7.29 -15.96
CA ASP A 103 4.32 -6.83 -17.32
C ASP A 103 5.11 -5.52 -17.42
N VAL A 104 6.15 -5.43 -16.59
CA VAL A 104 7.09 -4.31 -16.55
C VAL A 104 8.54 -4.70 -16.82
N ASN A 105 9.26 -3.74 -17.41
CA ASN A 105 10.70 -3.64 -17.41
C ASN A 105 11.10 -2.57 -16.38
N PHE A 106 11.65 -2.97 -15.23
CA PHE A 106 12.18 -2.03 -14.26
C PHE A 106 13.51 -1.45 -14.76
N LEU A 107 13.60 -0.14 -14.89
CA LEU A 107 14.75 0.55 -15.46
C LEU A 107 15.92 0.73 -14.47
N SER A 108 17.14 0.90 -14.98
CA SER A 108 18.26 1.47 -14.20
C SER A 108 18.01 2.93 -13.84
N ALA A 109 18.69 3.42 -12.80
CA ALA A 109 18.59 4.81 -12.34
C ALA A 109 18.85 5.84 -13.46
N SER A 110 19.82 5.59 -14.35
CA SER A 110 20.14 6.51 -15.46
C SER A 110 19.04 6.52 -16.53
N GLN A 111 18.54 5.34 -16.90
CA GLN A 111 17.38 5.22 -17.81
C GLN A 111 16.15 5.91 -17.20
N ALA A 112 15.76 5.56 -15.96
CA ALA A 112 14.62 6.16 -15.26
C ALA A 112 14.72 7.69 -15.11
N THR A 113 15.92 8.24 -14.87
CA THR A 113 16.16 9.69 -14.79
C THR A 113 15.97 10.40 -16.15
N SER A 114 16.41 9.74 -17.23
CA SER A 114 16.30 10.25 -18.60
C SER A 114 14.89 10.15 -19.18
N SER A 115 14.16 9.08 -18.85
CA SER A 115 12.75 8.86 -19.25
C SER A 115 11.71 9.51 -18.31
N LYS A 116 12.16 10.15 -17.22
CA LYS A 116 11.30 10.77 -16.19
C LYS A 116 10.39 9.80 -15.43
N LEU A 117 10.88 8.58 -15.22
CA LEU A 117 10.24 7.57 -14.37
C LEU A 117 10.79 7.55 -12.94
N ALA A 118 11.99 8.09 -12.70
CA ALA A 118 12.48 8.43 -11.37
C ALA A 118 13.21 9.78 -11.42
N TYR A 119 12.67 10.81 -10.77
CA TYR A 119 13.30 12.13 -10.73
C TYR A 119 12.78 13.00 -9.59
N VAL A 120 13.58 13.98 -9.16
CA VAL A 120 13.10 15.02 -8.23
C VAL A 120 12.38 16.12 -9.02
N ASN A 121 11.15 16.42 -8.64
CA ASN A 121 10.37 17.51 -9.22
C ASN A 121 11.10 18.86 -8.99
N PRO A 122 11.43 19.61 -10.06
CA PRO A 122 12.26 20.82 -9.92
C PRO A 122 11.56 21.95 -9.15
N THR A 123 10.22 21.92 -9.06
CA THR A 123 9.40 22.91 -8.36
C THR A 123 9.12 22.50 -6.92
N THR A 124 8.52 21.32 -6.69
CA THR A 124 8.12 20.88 -5.33
C THR A 124 9.28 20.31 -4.51
N LYS A 125 10.37 19.87 -5.17
CA LYS A 125 11.48 19.10 -4.59
C LYS A 125 11.10 17.72 -4.05
N HIS A 126 9.87 17.26 -4.31
CA HIS A 126 9.45 15.89 -4.02
C HIS A 126 10.01 14.91 -5.06
N ALA A 127 10.18 13.65 -4.67
CA ALA A 127 10.54 12.57 -5.58
C ALA A 127 9.31 12.06 -6.34
N ILE A 128 9.46 11.86 -7.64
CA ILE A 128 8.48 11.23 -8.52
C ILE A 128 9.00 9.86 -8.93
N ILE A 129 8.19 8.83 -8.76
CA ILE A 129 8.46 7.43 -9.15
C ILE A 129 7.25 6.96 -9.96
N ALA A 130 7.43 6.58 -11.23
CA ALA A 130 6.32 6.45 -12.18
C ALA A 130 6.44 5.29 -13.19
N VAL A 131 5.29 4.84 -13.68
CA VAL A 131 5.15 3.99 -14.88
C VAL A 131 5.23 4.87 -16.15
N ASP A 132 5.76 4.33 -17.25
CA ASP A 132 5.81 5.02 -18.54
C ASP A 132 4.43 5.27 -19.14
N ASN A 133 3.96 6.50 -18.99
CA ASN A 133 2.71 7.01 -19.51
C ASN A 133 2.80 7.62 -20.93
N THR A 134 3.95 7.51 -21.61
CA THR A 134 4.22 8.20 -22.89
C THR A 134 4.41 7.27 -24.07
N SER A 135 5.09 6.13 -23.88
CA SER A 135 5.42 5.22 -24.99
C SER A 135 4.22 4.39 -25.45
N THR A 136 4.34 3.86 -26.66
CA THR A 136 3.44 2.83 -27.19
C THR A 136 4.15 1.48 -27.12
N VAL A 137 3.62 0.57 -26.30
CA VAL A 137 4.12 -0.80 -26.13
C VAL A 137 3.48 -1.70 -27.19
N VAL A 138 4.27 -2.57 -27.83
CA VAL A 138 3.75 -3.56 -28.78
C VAL A 138 3.42 -4.89 -28.08
N PHE A 139 2.61 -5.73 -28.72
CA PHE A 139 2.29 -7.05 -28.16
C PHE A 139 3.55 -7.93 -28.04
N ASN A 140 3.66 -8.64 -26.91
CA ASN A 140 4.82 -9.35 -26.36
C ASN A 140 5.93 -8.48 -25.73
N ASP A 141 5.85 -7.15 -25.75
CA ASP A 141 6.75 -6.28 -24.96
C ASP A 141 6.12 -5.89 -23.59
N LYS A 142 6.98 -5.49 -22.64
CA LYS A 142 6.61 -5.05 -21.28
C LYS A 142 6.86 -3.54 -21.10
N ARG A 143 6.04 -2.85 -20.29
CA ARG A 143 6.09 -1.39 -20.12
C ARG A 143 7.23 -0.96 -19.18
N SER A 144 7.85 0.20 -19.41
CA SER A 144 8.89 0.69 -18.52
C SER A 144 8.32 1.16 -17.18
N SER A 145 8.98 0.79 -16.08
CA SER A 145 8.64 1.21 -14.71
C SER A 145 9.90 1.30 -13.82
N VAL A 146 9.72 1.49 -12.51
CA VAL A 146 10.80 1.55 -11.52
C VAL A 146 10.51 0.62 -10.34
N ARG A 147 11.54 -0.13 -9.94
CA ARG A 147 11.69 -0.78 -8.65
C ARG A 147 13.03 -0.35 -8.07
N MET A 148 13.02 0.18 -6.85
CA MET A 148 14.24 0.62 -6.17
C MET A 148 14.18 0.36 -4.67
N GLN A 149 15.33 0.09 -4.07
CA GLN A 149 15.49 -0.21 -2.65
C GLN A 149 16.63 0.61 -2.03
N THR A 150 16.56 0.89 -0.73
CA THR A 150 17.61 1.63 0.00
C THR A 150 18.96 0.88 -0.03
N ASP A 151 20.08 1.58 -0.20
CA ASP A 151 21.45 1.02 -0.15
C ASP A 151 21.80 0.40 1.22
N VAL A 152 21.11 0.84 2.28
CA VAL A 152 21.22 0.33 3.66
C VAL A 152 19.95 -0.38 4.10
N ARG A 153 20.07 -1.17 5.17
CA ARG A 153 18.99 -1.91 5.82
C ARG A 153 18.73 -1.41 7.23
N PHE A 154 17.56 -1.69 7.77
CA PHE A 154 17.11 -1.24 9.09
C PHE A 154 16.65 -2.43 9.94
N SER A 155 17.26 -2.63 11.11
CA SER A 155 16.96 -3.75 12.01
C SER A 155 15.70 -3.52 12.86
N VAL A 156 15.31 -4.53 13.64
CA VAL A 156 14.41 -4.37 14.79
C VAL A 156 14.92 -3.22 15.67
N GLY A 157 13.98 -2.43 16.22
CA GLY A 157 14.25 -1.16 16.90
C GLY A 157 14.16 0.06 15.99
N SER A 158 13.54 -0.06 14.81
CA SER A 158 13.40 1.04 13.84
C SER A 158 11.97 1.54 13.73
N VAL A 159 11.81 2.83 13.41
CA VAL A 159 10.56 3.41 12.89
C VAL A 159 10.88 4.06 11.54
N TRP A 160 10.09 3.80 10.51
CA TRP A 160 10.15 4.55 9.25
C TRP A 160 8.84 5.24 8.91
N THR A 161 8.95 6.40 8.26
CA THR A 161 7.82 7.22 7.81
C THR A 161 7.95 7.49 6.31
N ALA A 162 6.85 7.41 5.56
CA ALA A 162 6.77 7.88 4.19
C ALA A 162 5.69 8.96 4.06
N ASP A 163 6.11 10.20 3.80
CA ASP A 163 5.21 11.31 3.47
C ASP A 163 4.97 11.33 1.96
N MET A 164 3.74 11.04 1.56
CA MET A 164 3.34 10.92 0.16
C MET A 164 2.15 11.84 -0.15
N LEU A 165 2.21 12.54 -1.29
CA LEU A 165 1.14 13.43 -1.78
C LEU A 165 0.30 12.75 -2.86
N HIS A 166 0.90 11.83 -3.61
CA HIS A 166 0.24 11.01 -4.62
C HIS A 166 0.74 9.57 -4.50
N VAL A 167 -0.13 8.60 -4.79
CA VAL A 167 0.21 7.17 -4.93
C VAL A 167 -0.35 6.64 -6.25
N PRO A 168 0.29 5.62 -6.88
CA PRO A 168 -0.17 5.09 -8.15
C PRO A 168 -1.57 4.47 -8.06
N PHE A 169 -2.37 4.59 -9.11
CA PHE A 169 -3.61 3.82 -9.27
C PHE A 169 -4.07 3.74 -10.73
N GLY A 170 -4.91 2.75 -11.03
CA GLY A 170 -5.45 2.51 -12.37
C GLY A 170 -5.51 1.02 -12.67
N CYS A 171 -6.31 0.60 -13.65
CA CYS A 171 -6.32 -0.79 -14.08
C CYS A 171 -4.94 -1.26 -14.52
N SER A 172 -4.62 -2.51 -14.17
CA SER A 172 -3.30 -3.16 -14.20
C SER A 172 -2.28 -2.69 -13.16
N VAL A 173 -2.46 -1.53 -12.50
CA VAL A 173 -1.42 -0.93 -11.65
C VAL A 173 -1.33 -1.64 -10.29
N TRP A 174 -0.13 -2.04 -9.90
CA TRP A 174 0.18 -2.66 -8.61
C TRP A 174 1.38 -1.93 -7.97
N PRO A 175 1.12 -0.93 -7.10
CA PRO A 175 2.16 -0.19 -6.39
C PRO A 175 2.35 -0.69 -4.97
N ALA A 176 3.60 -0.63 -4.50
CA ALA A 176 3.93 -0.97 -3.12
C ALA A 176 4.93 0.01 -2.51
N TRP A 177 4.74 0.31 -1.23
CA TRP A 177 5.74 0.86 -0.32
C TRP A 177 5.88 -0.09 0.87
N TRP A 178 7.05 -0.70 0.98
CA TRP A 178 7.25 -1.92 1.77
C TRP A 178 8.70 -2.07 2.19
N SER A 179 9.01 -3.14 2.91
CA SER A 179 10.39 -3.52 3.17
C SER A 179 10.55 -5.05 3.21
N ASN A 180 11.73 -5.56 2.87
CA ASN A 180 12.04 -6.99 2.99
C ASN A 180 13.49 -7.25 3.38
N ALA A 181 13.77 -8.48 3.84
CA ALA A 181 15.14 -8.97 3.96
C ALA A 181 15.70 -9.42 2.58
N PRO A 182 17.04 -9.38 2.38
CA PRO A 182 17.67 -9.71 1.10
C PRO A 182 17.45 -11.12 0.52
N THR A 183 16.80 -12.03 1.26
CA THR A 183 16.64 -13.46 0.88
C THR A 183 15.21 -13.93 1.11
N TRP A 184 14.23 -13.24 0.50
CA TRP A 184 12.80 -13.57 0.61
C TRP A 184 12.52 -15.08 0.42
N PRO A 185 11.64 -15.70 1.23
CA PRO A 185 10.89 -15.16 2.38
C PRO A 185 11.63 -15.32 3.72
N THR A 186 12.93 -15.62 3.69
CA THR A 186 13.78 -15.70 4.89
C THR A 186 14.12 -14.29 5.36
N GLY A 187 13.86 -14.01 6.64
CA GLY A 187 14.00 -12.66 7.18
C GLY A 187 12.82 -11.73 6.87
N GLY A 188 11.75 -12.25 6.28
CA GLY A 188 10.44 -11.59 6.22
C GLY A 188 10.32 -10.38 5.29
N GLU A 189 9.09 -9.88 5.24
CA GLU A 189 8.60 -8.79 4.37
C GLU A 189 7.44 -8.07 5.09
N ILE A 190 7.40 -6.74 4.98
CA ILE A 190 6.53 -5.81 5.73
C ILE A 190 5.88 -4.80 4.78
N ASP A 191 4.65 -5.06 4.41
CA ASP A 191 3.88 -4.23 3.48
C ASP A 191 3.22 -3.08 4.23
N THR A 192 3.73 -1.88 4.01
CA THR A 192 3.30 -0.66 4.72
C THR A 192 2.15 0.04 3.99
N PHE A 193 2.22 0.04 2.65
CA PHE A 193 1.16 0.46 1.74
C PHE A 193 1.22 -0.45 0.52
N GLU A 194 0.11 -1.10 0.20
CA GLU A 194 -0.06 -1.87 -1.02
C GLU A 194 -1.50 -1.74 -1.55
N GLY A 195 -1.71 -2.00 -2.83
CA GLY A 195 -3.03 -2.17 -3.43
C GLY A 195 -2.92 -2.57 -4.90
N VAL A 196 -4.05 -2.79 -5.57
CA VAL A 196 -4.08 -3.24 -6.96
C VAL A 196 -5.24 -2.61 -7.74
N ASN A 197 -5.04 -2.39 -9.04
CA ASN A 197 -6.08 -1.96 -9.97
C ASN A 197 -6.79 -0.67 -9.51
N GLN A 198 -8.11 -0.72 -9.29
CA GLN A 198 -8.91 0.38 -8.74
C GLN A 198 -9.57 0.01 -7.40
N VAL A 199 -8.85 -0.70 -6.51
CA VAL A 199 -9.27 -0.76 -5.09
C VAL A 199 -9.32 0.65 -4.50
N THR A 200 -10.23 0.89 -3.56
CA THR A 200 -10.40 2.21 -2.94
C THR A 200 -9.56 2.41 -1.68
N ASN A 201 -9.05 1.33 -1.09
CA ASN A 201 -8.38 1.32 0.20
C ASN A 201 -7.05 0.56 0.06
N SER A 202 -6.01 1.01 0.75
CA SER A 202 -4.73 0.27 0.78
C SER A 202 -4.82 -0.89 1.78
N GLN A 203 -3.97 -1.88 1.57
CA GLN A 203 -3.72 -2.93 2.55
C GLN A 203 -2.31 -2.82 3.14
N MET A 204 -2.09 -3.54 4.23
CA MET A 204 -0.84 -3.64 4.97
C MET A 204 -0.73 -5.04 5.57
N GLY A 205 0.47 -5.60 5.61
CA GLY A 205 0.66 -7.04 5.81
C GLY A 205 2.05 -7.45 6.23
N LEU A 206 2.19 -8.75 6.53
CA LEU A 206 3.49 -9.41 6.74
C LEU A 206 3.51 -10.74 5.99
N HIS A 207 4.65 -11.05 5.39
CA HIS A 207 4.94 -12.33 4.75
C HIS A 207 6.21 -12.95 5.37
N THR A 208 6.12 -14.21 5.82
CA THR A 208 7.17 -14.86 6.60
C THR A 208 7.30 -16.37 6.32
N LEU A 209 8.36 -16.97 6.88
CA LEU A 209 8.40 -18.43 7.11
C LEU A 209 7.29 -18.89 8.09
N PRO A 210 6.91 -20.19 8.11
CA PRO A 210 5.80 -20.70 8.92
C PRO A 210 5.87 -20.43 10.43
N GLY A 211 4.70 -20.16 11.03
CA GLY A 211 4.51 -20.04 12.48
C GLY A 211 4.55 -18.62 13.05
N CYS A 212 4.37 -17.60 12.20
CA CYS A 212 4.11 -16.21 12.57
C CYS A 212 2.61 -15.93 12.31
N THR A 213 1.91 -15.38 13.29
CA THR A 213 0.46 -15.13 13.21
C THR A 213 0.08 -13.81 13.89
N GLN A 214 -0.94 -13.13 13.36
CA GLN A 214 -1.53 -11.95 13.96
C GLN A 214 -2.51 -12.35 15.07
N VAL A 215 -2.09 -12.29 16.34
CA VAL A 215 -2.95 -12.60 17.50
C VAL A 215 -2.74 -11.61 18.65
N GLY A 216 -3.82 -11.27 19.36
CA GLY A 216 -3.77 -10.32 20.48
C GLY A 216 -3.56 -8.87 20.05
N GLN A 217 -3.79 -8.56 18.78
CA GLN A 217 -3.56 -7.27 18.14
C GLN A 217 -4.38 -6.14 18.77
N VAL A 218 -3.73 -4.99 18.98
CA VAL A 218 -4.35 -3.75 19.50
C VAL A 218 -4.34 -2.72 18.38
N GLN A 219 -5.37 -2.73 17.56
CA GLN A 219 -5.46 -1.93 16.33
C GLN A 219 -6.85 -1.33 16.10
N SER A 220 -6.90 -0.29 15.27
CA SER A 220 -8.13 0.44 14.94
C SER A 220 -8.86 -0.10 13.72
N SER A 221 -8.22 -0.88 12.84
CA SER A 221 -8.93 -1.53 11.73
C SER A 221 -9.66 -2.81 12.17
N PRO A 222 -10.98 -2.92 11.94
CA PRO A 222 -11.72 -4.17 12.08
C PRO A 222 -11.56 -5.08 10.85
N LEU A 223 -10.90 -4.61 9.79
CA LEU A 223 -10.78 -5.31 8.51
C LEU A 223 -9.49 -6.15 8.49
N VAL A 224 -9.48 -7.22 9.27
CA VAL A 224 -8.45 -8.27 9.16
C VAL A 224 -8.89 -9.26 8.08
N ASN A 225 -8.10 -9.40 7.03
CA ASN A 225 -8.37 -10.27 5.89
C ASN A 225 -7.85 -11.69 6.17
N SER A 226 -6.62 -11.79 6.65
CA SER A 226 -5.93 -13.03 7.01
C SER A 226 -5.05 -12.83 8.24
N THR A 227 -4.89 -13.87 9.07
CA THR A 227 -4.08 -13.84 10.31
C THR A 227 -2.83 -14.73 10.27
N ASP A 228 -2.64 -15.57 9.26
CA ASP A 228 -1.42 -16.38 9.10
C ASP A 228 -0.47 -15.69 8.14
N CYS A 229 0.70 -15.30 8.64
CA CYS A 229 1.67 -14.54 7.87
C CYS A 229 2.54 -15.43 6.97
N SER A 230 2.36 -16.75 7.02
CA SER A 230 3.20 -17.65 6.25
C SER A 230 2.86 -17.68 4.77
N PHE A 231 3.87 -17.43 3.93
CA PHE A 231 3.76 -17.57 2.47
C PHE A 231 3.27 -18.95 2.00
N GLN A 232 3.39 -19.97 2.85
CA GLN A 232 3.00 -21.36 2.57
C GLN A 232 1.54 -21.70 2.95
N SER A 233 0.93 -20.95 3.88
CA SER A 233 -0.36 -21.32 4.47
C SER A 233 -1.56 -20.94 3.60
N ASN A 234 -1.45 -19.84 2.85
CA ASN A 234 -2.56 -19.17 2.17
C ASN A 234 -2.20 -18.69 0.76
N SER A 235 -1.41 -19.49 0.01
CA SER A 235 -1.00 -19.15 -1.37
C SER A 235 -0.29 -17.80 -1.50
N ASN A 236 0.52 -17.44 -0.50
CA ASN A 236 1.17 -16.14 -0.33
C ASN A 236 0.20 -14.94 -0.19
N GLU A 237 -0.96 -15.12 0.44
CA GLU A 237 -1.78 -13.99 0.91
C GLU A 237 -1.14 -13.26 2.10
N GLY A 238 -0.38 -13.95 2.97
CA GLY A 238 0.19 -13.31 4.18
C GLY A 238 -0.88 -12.94 5.21
N CYS A 239 -0.54 -12.14 6.23
CA CYS A 239 -1.48 -11.74 7.30
C CYS A 239 -1.94 -10.29 7.16
N ILE A 240 -2.86 -10.07 6.23
CA ILE A 240 -3.27 -8.76 5.75
C ILE A 240 -4.33 -8.10 6.63
N THR A 241 -4.16 -6.80 6.89
CA THR A 241 -5.16 -5.87 7.43
C THR A 241 -5.44 -4.76 6.40
N THR A 242 -6.70 -4.54 6.04
CA THR A 242 -7.10 -3.43 5.16
C THR A 242 -7.21 -2.12 5.94
N VAL A 243 -6.79 -0.99 5.37
CA VAL A 243 -6.97 0.34 5.97
C VAL A 243 -8.43 0.78 5.85
N PRO A 244 -9.15 1.12 6.94
CA PRO A 244 -10.61 1.30 6.93
C PRO A 244 -11.07 2.68 6.43
N THR A 245 -10.32 3.34 5.54
CA THR A 245 -10.70 4.61 4.90
C THR A 245 -10.25 4.66 3.43
N PRO A 246 -11.11 5.09 2.48
CA PRO A 246 -10.70 5.29 1.09
C PRO A 246 -9.58 6.33 0.89
N GLN A 247 -9.38 7.24 1.86
CA GLN A 247 -8.28 8.21 1.80
C GLN A 247 -6.88 7.57 1.87
N SER A 248 -6.79 6.26 2.07
CA SER A 248 -5.54 5.49 2.10
C SER A 248 -4.98 5.13 0.73
N TYR A 249 -5.78 5.15 -0.35
CA TYR A 249 -5.32 4.73 -1.68
C TYR A 249 -5.86 5.59 -2.84
N GLY A 250 -5.12 5.57 -3.95
CA GLY A 250 -5.52 6.04 -5.27
C GLY A 250 -6.10 7.46 -5.32
N ALA A 251 -7.18 7.62 -6.08
CA ALA A 251 -7.81 8.92 -6.34
C ALA A 251 -8.25 9.66 -5.06
N ALA A 252 -8.69 8.92 -4.03
CA ALA A 252 -9.14 9.51 -2.76
C ALA A 252 -7.97 9.91 -1.85
N PHE A 253 -6.85 9.18 -1.89
CA PHE A 253 -5.58 9.62 -1.30
C PHE A 253 -5.08 10.90 -1.98
N ALA A 254 -4.95 10.89 -3.32
CA ALA A 254 -4.49 12.04 -4.10
C ALA A 254 -5.35 13.29 -3.89
N ALA A 255 -6.68 13.16 -3.94
CA ALA A 255 -7.61 14.27 -3.72
C ALA A 255 -7.58 14.85 -2.29
N ALA A 256 -7.11 14.08 -1.30
CA ALA A 256 -6.92 14.55 0.07
C ALA A 256 -5.58 15.30 0.27
N GLY A 257 -4.71 15.37 -0.74
CA GLY A 257 -3.31 15.80 -0.59
C GLY A 257 -2.42 14.72 0.03
N GLY A 258 -2.84 13.46 -0.07
CA GLY A 258 -2.15 12.29 0.43
C GLY A 258 -2.15 12.16 1.94
N GLY A 259 -1.00 11.79 2.51
CA GLY A 259 -0.83 11.52 3.92
C GLY A 259 0.53 10.92 4.28
N VAL A 260 0.67 10.48 5.52
CA VAL A 260 1.88 9.82 6.02
C VAL A 260 1.55 8.41 6.48
N PHE A 261 2.31 7.44 5.98
CA PHE A 261 2.38 6.09 6.56
C PHE A 261 3.56 6.01 7.54
N VAL A 262 3.36 5.34 8.66
CA VAL A 262 4.39 5.12 9.70
C VAL A 262 4.42 3.64 10.06
N THR A 263 5.60 3.04 10.07
CA THR A 263 5.81 1.64 10.47
C THR A 263 6.82 1.58 11.59
N GLU A 264 6.43 1.00 12.72
CA GLU A 264 7.27 0.64 13.85
C GLU A 264 7.63 -0.83 13.75
N PHE A 265 8.94 -1.12 13.68
CA PHE A 265 9.51 -2.46 13.63
C PHE A 265 10.24 -2.72 14.96
N ALA A 266 9.49 -3.09 16.00
CA ALA A 266 9.95 -3.19 17.38
C ALA A 266 10.07 -4.64 17.88
N GLU A 267 10.67 -4.83 19.05
CA GLU A 267 10.76 -6.15 19.73
C GLU A 267 9.39 -6.65 20.23
N THR A 268 8.47 -5.72 20.47
CA THR A 268 7.07 -5.94 20.89
C THR A 268 6.15 -6.39 19.75
N GLY A 269 6.60 -6.28 18.50
CA GLY A 269 5.83 -6.60 17.29
C GLY A 269 6.04 -5.56 16.20
N ILE A 270 5.15 -5.59 15.20
CA ILE A 270 5.09 -4.57 14.13
C ILE A 270 3.78 -3.79 14.28
N SER A 271 3.84 -2.47 14.12
CA SER A 271 2.68 -1.57 14.20
C SER A 271 2.72 -0.59 13.02
N ILE A 272 1.59 -0.40 12.33
CA ILE A 272 1.52 0.48 11.16
C ILE A 272 0.35 1.45 11.30
N TRP A 273 0.63 2.74 11.13
CA TRP A 273 -0.34 3.84 11.13
C TRP A 273 -0.47 4.47 9.74
N PHE A 274 -1.66 4.97 9.44
CA PHE A 274 -1.90 5.88 8.32
C PHE A 274 -2.57 7.16 8.82
N PHE A 275 -2.00 8.31 8.45
CA PHE A 275 -2.56 9.62 8.72
C PHE A 275 -2.88 10.35 7.40
N PRO A 276 -4.15 10.58 7.03
CA PRO A 276 -4.47 11.43 5.88
C PRO A 276 -4.00 12.87 6.14
N ARG A 277 -3.69 13.63 5.08
CA ARG A 277 -2.95 14.91 5.14
C ARG A 277 -3.45 15.90 6.20
N ALA A 278 -4.77 16.02 6.37
CA ALA A 278 -5.41 16.93 7.33
C ALA A 278 -5.22 16.53 8.81
N ASN A 279 -4.74 15.31 9.08
CA ASN A 279 -4.63 14.69 10.39
C ASN A 279 -3.19 14.26 10.75
N VAL A 280 -2.20 14.59 9.91
CA VAL A 280 -0.78 14.26 10.16
C VAL A 280 -0.30 14.95 11.45
N PRO A 281 0.13 14.17 12.49
CA PRO A 281 0.62 14.75 13.74
C PRO A 281 1.91 15.56 13.54
N SER A 282 2.09 16.62 14.33
CA SER A 282 3.28 17.50 14.23
C SER A 282 4.61 16.80 14.50
N VAL A 283 4.61 15.69 15.24
CA VAL A 283 5.81 14.84 15.47
C VAL A 283 6.30 14.15 14.18
N LEU A 284 5.45 14.03 13.15
CA LEU A 284 5.83 13.52 11.82
C LEU A 284 6.30 14.63 10.86
N SER A 285 6.27 15.90 11.28
CA SER A 285 6.55 17.03 10.39
C SER A 285 8.05 17.20 10.07
N SER A 286 8.34 17.93 8.98
CA SER A 286 9.66 17.98 8.34
C SER A 286 10.80 18.61 9.16
N ASN A 287 10.58 18.97 10.42
CA ASN A 287 11.62 19.43 11.36
C ASN A 287 11.86 18.50 12.56
N SER A 288 11.08 17.42 12.74
CA SER A 288 11.27 16.53 13.90
C SER A 288 12.50 15.63 13.73
N SER A 289 13.41 15.70 14.70
CA SER A 289 14.60 14.83 14.79
C SER A 289 14.39 13.60 15.67
N THR A 290 13.24 13.50 16.34
CA THR A 290 12.84 12.36 17.18
C THR A 290 11.37 12.03 16.98
N ILE A 291 10.96 10.84 17.40
CA ILE A 291 9.56 10.41 17.43
C ILE A 291 9.30 9.55 18.68
N ASP A 292 8.12 9.71 19.27
CA ASP A 292 7.58 8.87 20.34
C ASP A 292 6.30 8.22 19.79
N THR A 293 6.33 6.91 19.54
CA THR A 293 5.24 6.18 18.90
C THR A 293 3.99 6.10 19.78
N SER A 294 4.12 6.26 21.10
CA SER A 294 2.96 6.33 22.00
C SER A 294 2.08 7.56 21.74
N THR A 295 2.66 8.64 21.18
CA THR A 295 1.92 9.86 20.81
C THR A 295 1.11 9.73 19.51
N LEU A 296 1.35 8.68 18.71
CA LEU A 296 0.63 8.41 17.45
C LEU A 296 -0.77 7.82 17.68
N GLY A 297 -1.06 7.36 18.89
CA GLY A 297 -2.31 6.69 19.23
C GLY A 297 -2.37 5.24 18.70
N MET A 298 -3.58 4.71 18.55
CA MET A 298 -3.78 3.32 18.13
C MET A 298 -3.41 3.11 16.65
N PRO A 299 -2.57 2.10 16.31
CA PRO A 299 -2.22 1.81 14.92
C PRO A 299 -3.43 1.32 14.10
N VAL A 300 -3.29 1.29 12.78
CA VAL A 300 -4.30 0.77 11.85
C VAL A 300 -4.21 -0.76 11.79
N GLY A 301 -2.99 -1.29 11.67
CA GLY A 301 -2.65 -2.70 11.77
C GLY A 301 -1.57 -2.94 12.82
N ASN A 302 -1.68 -4.03 13.59
CA ASN A 302 -0.72 -4.41 14.61
C ASN A 302 -0.52 -5.93 14.63
N TRP A 303 0.73 -6.36 14.73
CA TRP A 303 1.16 -7.77 14.72
C TRP A 303 2.07 -8.03 15.93
N PRO A 304 1.51 -8.40 17.09
CA PRO A 304 2.28 -8.56 18.33
C PRO A 304 3.31 -9.70 18.29
N SER A 305 4.42 -9.52 19.01
CA SER A 305 5.48 -10.52 19.11
C SER A 305 5.09 -11.82 19.84
N THR A 306 3.92 -11.84 20.50
CA THR A 306 3.29 -13.05 21.06
C THR A 306 2.86 -14.06 20.00
N GLY A 307 2.43 -13.60 18.82
CA GLY A 307 2.09 -14.44 17.67
C GLY A 307 3.13 -14.42 16.57
N CYS A 308 3.88 -13.31 16.44
CA CYS A 308 4.92 -13.14 15.43
C CYS A 308 6.15 -12.40 15.99
N ALA A 309 7.05 -13.13 16.65
CA ALA A 309 8.24 -12.54 17.25
C ALA A 309 9.18 -11.92 16.20
N SER A 310 9.31 -10.58 16.22
CA SER A 310 10.07 -9.81 15.23
C SER A 310 11.49 -10.35 15.04
N ASN A 311 12.18 -10.63 16.14
CA ASN A 311 13.56 -11.15 16.19
C ASN A 311 13.73 -12.62 15.76
N LYS A 312 12.64 -13.32 15.43
CA LYS A 312 12.65 -14.70 14.90
C LYS A 312 12.34 -14.74 13.40
N PHE A 313 11.45 -13.87 12.94
CA PHE A 313 10.92 -13.89 11.57
C PHE A 313 11.52 -12.83 10.65
N PHE A 314 12.08 -11.75 11.20
CA PHE A 314 12.55 -10.61 10.42
C PHE A 314 14.03 -10.30 10.65
N ASP A 315 14.77 -10.19 9.55
CA ASP A 315 16.16 -9.71 9.49
C ASP A 315 16.18 -8.19 9.26
N PRO A 316 17.35 -7.51 9.18
CA PRO A 316 17.42 -6.11 8.79
C PRO A 316 16.86 -5.88 7.37
N GLN A 317 15.84 -5.03 7.26
CA GLN A 317 15.03 -4.83 6.05
C GLN A 317 15.58 -3.72 5.14
N ASN A 318 15.61 -3.92 3.82
CA ASN A 318 15.72 -2.84 2.84
C ASN A 318 14.33 -2.22 2.63
N LEU A 319 14.22 -0.88 2.57
CA LEU A 319 12.93 -0.23 2.23
C LEU A 319 12.80 -0.11 0.71
N ILE A 320 11.59 -0.32 0.16
CA ILE A 320 11.35 -0.53 -1.27
C ILE A 320 10.16 0.30 -1.75
N PHE A 321 10.35 0.98 -2.89
CA PHE A 321 9.25 1.46 -3.74
C PHE A 321 9.29 0.72 -5.08
N ASP A 322 8.14 0.24 -5.52
CA ASP A 322 7.95 -0.16 -6.90
C ASP A 322 6.52 -0.01 -7.41
N ILE A 323 6.38 -0.10 -8.73
CA ILE A 323 5.10 -0.14 -9.44
C ILE A 323 5.19 -1.22 -10.52
N THR A 324 4.75 -2.43 -10.20
CA THR A 324 4.56 -3.48 -11.22
C THR A 324 3.20 -3.34 -11.90
N LEU A 325 2.98 -4.10 -12.97
CA LEU A 325 1.73 -4.12 -13.73
C LEU A 325 1.26 -5.56 -13.94
N CYS A 326 -0.04 -5.81 -13.83
CA CYS A 326 -0.62 -7.16 -13.92
C CYS A 326 0.05 -8.14 -12.93
N GLY A 327 0.85 -9.10 -13.42
CA GLY A 327 1.53 -10.07 -12.56
C GLY A 327 0.59 -10.98 -11.77
N ASP A 328 1.15 -11.63 -10.76
CA ASP A 328 0.50 -12.69 -9.99
C ASP A 328 -0.71 -12.21 -9.16
N PHE A 329 -0.75 -10.94 -8.73
CA PHE A 329 -1.85 -10.38 -7.94
C PHE A 329 -2.79 -9.49 -8.78
N ALA A 330 -2.32 -8.34 -9.29
CA ALA A 330 -3.22 -7.42 -10.02
C ALA A 330 -3.71 -7.99 -11.35
N GLY A 331 -2.94 -8.88 -11.99
CA GLY A 331 -3.28 -9.55 -13.24
C GLY A 331 -4.16 -10.79 -13.08
N ALA A 332 -4.27 -11.34 -11.88
CA ALA A 332 -5.12 -12.50 -11.61
C ALA A 332 -6.59 -12.18 -11.93
N THR A 333 -7.23 -12.98 -12.78
CA THR A 333 -8.57 -12.68 -13.32
C THR A 333 -9.63 -12.47 -12.22
N SER A 334 -9.52 -13.20 -11.11
CA SER A 334 -10.39 -13.10 -9.93
C SER A 334 -10.20 -11.83 -9.11
N VAL A 335 -9.10 -11.10 -9.30
CA VAL A 335 -8.77 -9.83 -8.64
C VAL A 335 -9.02 -8.67 -9.60
N PHE A 336 -8.52 -8.79 -10.84
CA PHE A 336 -8.71 -7.80 -11.90
C PHE A 336 -10.19 -7.50 -12.15
N SER A 337 -11.04 -8.53 -12.27
CA SER A 337 -12.47 -8.39 -12.57
C SER A 337 -13.31 -7.77 -11.44
N GLN A 338 -12.74 -7.54 -10.24
CA GLN A 338 -13.44 -6.87 -9.15
C GLN A 338 -13.56 -5.35 -9.35
N THR A 339 -12.60 -4.74 -10.06
CA THR A 339 -12.49 -3.28 -10.22
C THR A 339 -12.19 -2.83 -11.66
N CYS A 340 -11.87 -3.77 -12.56
CA CYS A 340 -11.50 -3.51 -13.96
C CYS A 340 -12.18 -4.51 -14.92
N SER A 341 -12.09 -4.23 -16.23
CA SER A 341 -12.78 -4.96 -17.29
C SER A 341 -11.83 -5.30 -18.43
N GLY A 342 -12.01 -6.45 -19.09
CA GLY A 342 -11.14 -6.89 -20.19
C GLY A 342 -9.95 -7.73 -19.72
N VAL A 343 -8.85 -7.69 -20.46
CA VAL A 343 -7.64 -8.49 -20.24
C VAL A 343 -6.49 -7.57 -19.86
N CYS A 344 -5.97 -7.75 -18.63
CA CYS A 344 -4.98 -6.87 -18.01
C CYS A 344 -3.82 -6.47 -18.94
N TYR A 345 -3.14 -7.44 -19.56
CA TYR A 345 -2.02 -7.17 -20.46
C TYR A 345 -2.46 -6.51 -21.78
N ASN A 346 -3.40 -7.13 -22.50
CA ASN A 346 -3.80 -6.73 -23.85
C ASN A 346 -4.49 -5.36 -23.92
N ASP A 347 -5.32 -5.02 -22.93
CA ASP A 347 -6.18 -3.83 -22.98
C ASP A 347 -5.59 -2.62 -22.23
N TYR A 348 -4.55 -2.82 -21.41
CA TYR A 348 -3.94 -1.75 -20.60
C TYR A 348 -2.42 -1.65 -20.74
N VAL A 349 -1.67 -2.75 -20.75
CA VAL A 349 -0.20 -2.67 -20.84
C VAL A 349 0.24 -2.41 -22.28
N VAL A 350 -0.32 -3.14 -23.24
CA VAL A 350 -0.10 -2.95 -24.68
C VAL A 350 -0.77 -1.65 -25.15
N GLY A 351 -0.16 -0.98 -26.14
CA GLY A 351 -0.68 0.27 -26.70
C GLY A 351 -0.15 1.52 -25.98
N ASN A 352 -0.93 2.60 -26.05
CA ASN A 352 -0.50 3.94 -25.64
C ASN A 352 -0.50 4.12 -24.11
N GLY A 353 0.60 4.64 -23.55
CA GLY A 353 0.77 4.76 -22.10
C GLY A 353 -0.15 5.74 -21.36
N SER A 354 -0.93 6.60 -22.03
CA SER A 354 -1.66 7.69 -21.35
C SER A 354 -2.68 7.24 -20.28
N VAL A 355 -3.06 5.95 -20.25
CA VAL A 355 -3.83 5.35 -19.14
C VAL A 355 -3.08 5.38 -17.80
N TYR A 356 -1.74 5.43 -17.83
CA TYR A 356 -0.85 5.46 -16.66
C TYR A 356 -0.52 6.87 -16.15
N ASN A 357 -1.24 7.91 -16.58
CA ASN A 357 -1.05 9.29 -16.09
C ASN A 357 -1.17 9.44 -14.56
N ASN A 358 -1.89 8.53 -13.90
CA ASN A 358 -2.04 8.49 -12.44
C ASN A 358 -1.19 7.38 -11.78
N ALA A 359 -0.33 6.70 -12.52
CA ALA A 359 0.49 5.59 -12.02
C ALA A 359 1.86 6.08 -11.53
N TYR A 360 1.86 6.99 -10.54
CA TYR A 360 3.07 7.53 -9.93
C TYR A 360 2.92 7.79 -8.42
N PHE A 361 4.02 7.62 -7.68
CA PHE A 361 4.19 8.18 -6.35
C PHE A 361 4.72 9.62 -6.46
N GLU A 362 4.21 10.53 -5.62
CA GLU A 362 4.92 11.77 -5.26
C GLU A 362 5.25 11.74 -3.77
N VAL A 363 6.54 11.64 -3.44
CA VAL A 363 7.06 11.43 -2.09
C VAL A 363 7.80 12.69 -1.63
N ALA A 364 7.36 13.32 -0.54
CA ALA A 364 8.03 14.48 0.02
C ALA A 364 9.29 14.08 0.82
N SER A 365 9.17 13.03 1.63
CA SER A 365 10.30 12.41 2.32
C SER A 365 10.04 10.97 2.73
N VAL A 366 11.11 10.18 2.79
CA VAL A 366 11.20 9.00 3.66
C VAL A 366 12.16 9.31 4.79
N ARG A 367 11.81 8.95 6.02
CA ARG A 367 12.69 9.09 7.20
C ARG A 367 12.74 7.80 7.99
N VAL A 368 13.87 7.57 8.64
CA VAL A 368 14.06 6.41 9.52
C VAL A 368 14.71 6.84 10.82
N PHE A 369 14.17 6.32 11.92
CA PHE A 369 14.55 6.60 13.29
C PHE A 369 14.97 5.28 13.97
N SER A 370 16.03 5.30 14.78
CA SER A 370 16.45 4.17 15.61
C SER A 370 16.04 4.41 17.06
N LYS A 371 15.68 3.36 17.80
CA LYS A 371 15.35 3.42 19.23
C LYS A 371 16.47 4.14 19.99
N HIS A 372 16.13 5.08 20.87
CA HIS A 372 17.08 6.05 21.43
C HIS A 372 18.33 5.39 22.03
N GLY A 373 19.50 5.84 21.61
CA GLY A 373 20.80 5.28 22.03
C GLY A 373 21.21 3.97 21.32
N THR A 374 20.45 3.51 20.31
CA THR A 374 20.82 2.43 19.40
C THR A 374 21.14 2.97 18.00
N ASN A 375 21.74 2.15 17.15
CA ASN A 375 21.83 2.39 15.71
C ASN A 375 21.34 1.13 14.99
N THR A 376 20.25 1.25 14.27
CA THR A 376 19.63 0.13 13.52
C THR A 376 20.03 0.08 12.05
N ILE A 377 20.87 1.01 11.58
CA ILE A 377 21.39 1.01 10.21
C ILE A 377 22.42 -0.11 10.04
N VAL A 378 22.06 -1.10 9.23
CA VAL A 378 22.93 -2.19 8.79
C VAL A 378 23.33 -1.92 7.34
N ALA A 379 24.62 -1.68 7.09
CA ALA A 379 25.12 -1.41 5.74
C ALA A 379 24.76 -2.53 4.75
N GLY A 380 24.43 -2.17 3.51
CA GLY A 380 24.38 -3.14 2.41
C GLY A 380 25.77 -3.71 2.11
N ASN A 381 25.84 -4.95 1.63
CA ASN A 381 27.10 -5.48 1.11
C ASN A 381 27.43 -4.72 -0.19
N SER A 382 28.47 -3.88 -0.15
CA SER A 382 28.89 -2.99 -1.24
C SER A 382 29.60 -3.71 -2.40
N GLY A 383 28.97 -4.76 -2.91
CA GLY A 383 29.30 -5.33 -4.22
C GLY A 383 28.99 -4.32 -5.33
N PHE A 384 29.93 -4.14 -6.26
CA PHE A 384 29.74 -3.36 -7.49
C PHE A 384 29.53 -1.84 -7.38
N LYS A 385 30.24 -1.14 -6.50
CA LYS A 385 30.66 0.25 -6.85
C LYS A 385 31.87 0.18 -7.79
N THR A 386 31.62 0.13 -9.09
CA THR A 386 32.66 0.26 -10.12
C THR A 386 33.31 1.65 -10.03
N ALA A 387 34.60 1.69 -9.70
CA ALA A 387 35.32 2.95 -9.56
C ALA A 387 35.46 3.67 -10.91
N SER A 388 34.75 4.80 -11.08
CA SER A 388 34.96 5.70 -12.20
C SER A 388 36.33 6.37 -12.08
N PHE A 389 37.26 6.01 -12.97
CA PHE A 389 38.57 6.66 -13.04
C PHE A 389 38.44 8.07 -13.65
N SER A 390 38.50 9.08 -12.79
CA SER A 390 38.57 10.48 -13.20
C SER A 390 39.90 10.78 -13.89
N VAL A 391 39.92 10.75 -15.23
CA VAL A 391 41.09 11.18 -16.02
C VAL A 391 41.21 12.70 -15.95
N ALA A 392 42.07 13.19 -15.05
CA ALA A 392 42.42 14.59 -14.99
C ALA A 392 43.13 15.03 -16.28
N GLY A 393 42.63 16.07 -16.94
CA GLY A 393 43.15 16.53 -18.22
C GLY A 393 44.55 17.14 -18.11
N VAL A 394 45.50 16.62 -18.89
CA VAL A 394 46.81 17.25 -19.14
C VAL A 394 46.71 18.10 -20.41
N GLY A 395 47.19 19.34 -20.34
CA GLY A 395 46.95 20.34 -21.40
C GLY A 395 47.66 20.06 -22.73
N MET A 396 46.93 20.27 -23.83
CA MET A 396 47.48 20.21 -25.20
C MET A 396 48.33 21.44 -25.51
N ALA A 397 49.65 21.35 -25.29
CA ALA A 397 50.63 22.20 -25.96
C ALA A 397 51.08 21.47 -27.24
N GLY A 398 50.67 21.99 -28.40
CA GLY A 398 50.80 21.28 -29.68
C GLY A 398 52.16 21.47 -30.38
N LEU A 399 52.46 20.53 -31.28
CA LEU A 399 53.29 20.75 -32.46
C LEU A 399 52.81 19.82 -33.58
N ALA A 400 52.98 20.24 -34.83
CA ALA A 400 52.35 19.62 -35.99
C ALA A 400 53.36 19.04 -36.98
N VAL A 401 52.84 18.24 -37.92
CA VAL A 401 53.49 17.75 -39.16
C VAL A 401 54.60 16.71 -38.97
N ALA A 402 54.25 15.45 -39.27
CA ALA A 402 54.84 14.71 -40.40
C ALA A 402 53.96 13.51 -40.76
N ALA A 403 53.80 13.22 -42.05
CA ALA A 403 53.13 12.02 -42.54
C ALA A 403 54.09 11.21 -43.42
N LEU A 404 54.20 9.91 -43.12
CA LEU A 404 54.91 8.90 -43.91
C LEU A 404 54.22 7.56 -43.59
N LEU A 405 53.26 7.10 -44.40
CA LEU A 405 53.44 6.32 -45.64
C LEU A 405 53.86 4.86 -45.40
N MET A 406 53.07 3.95 -45.99
CA MET A 406 53.33 2.52 -46.25
C MET A 406 53.32 1.60 -45.01
N PHE A 407 52.64 0.45 -45.00
CA PHE A 407 51.84 -0.24 -46.03
C PHE A 407 50.42 -0.54 -45.52
#